data_AF-A0A739ACT7-F1
#
_entry.id   AF-A0A739ACT7-F1
#
_cell.length_a   1.000
_cell.length_b   1.000
_cell.length_c   1.000
_cell.angle_alpha   90.00
_cell.angle_beta   90.00
_cell.angle_gamma   90.00
#
_symmetry.space_group_name_H-M   'P 1'
#
loop_
_entity.id
_entity.type
_entity.pdbx_description
1 polymer ?
#
loop_
_entity_poly.entity_id
_entity_poly.type
_entity_poly.pdbx_seq_one_letter_code
_entity_poly.pdbx_strand_id
1 'polypeptide(L)'
;MYIYKYRRFDENSLNALKNNEIWFSRGVKFNDPFDCSLNVPITLMSITSIRKFINVNKNNSLLLELAKNNEDLIDFIVNQQIEKNREYIENNSIERTDLYPVYELVMASLSRAFICCFSQTATNSLLWSHYSNSHTGFCLRFKKDVLLNDLSLFDYGEVKYTNEPINLMEGLYDNSNPARNIIFTKDENWRYEQE
;
A
#
# COMPACT_ATOMS: atom_id res chain seq x y z
N MET A 1 3.72 -24.25 -5.85
CA MET A 1 2.55 -23.73 -5.09
C MET A 1 1.46 -23.33 -6.08
N TYR A 2 0.19 -23.44 -5.71
CA TYR A 2 -0.91 -22.96 -6.56
C TYR A 2 -1.52 -21.70 -5.99
N ILE A 3 -1.98 -20.81 -6.87
CA ILE A 3 -2.76 -19.61 -6.53
C ILE A 3 -4.00 -19.56 -7.40
N TYR A 4 -5.01 -18.83 -6.93
CA TYR A 4 -6.37 -18.90 -7.46
C TYR A 4 -6.90 -17.51 -7.83
N LYS A 5 -7.68 -17.45 -8.91
CA LYS A 5 -8.37 -16.22 -9.30
C LYS A 5 -9.82 -16.51 -9.62
N TYR A 6 -10.69 -15.88 -8.86
CA TYR A 6 -12.14 -15.93 -9.02
C TYR A 6 -12.56 -15.00 -10.16
N ARG A 7 -13.44 -15.47 -11.03
CA ARG A 7 -13.92 -14.74 -12.20
C ARG A 7 -15.42 -14.91 -12.35
N ARG A 8 -16.06 -13.89 -12.91
CA ARG A 8 -17.47 -13.92 -13.30
C ARG A 8 -17.61 -14.73 -14.59
N PHE A 9 -18.78 -15.31 -14.83
CA PHE A 9 -19.10 -15.92 -16.11
C PHE A 9 -19.63 -14.85 -17.08
N ASP A 10 -18.73 -13.98 -17.55
CA ASP A 10 -19.04 -12.89 -18.49
C ASP A 10 -18.12 -12.91 -19.71
N GLU A 11 -18.49 -12.15 -20.75
CA GLU A 11 -17.76 -12.12 -22.02
C GLU A 11 -16.28 -11.75 -21.84
N ASN A 12 -15.99 -10.77 -20.98
CA ASN A 12 -14.61 -10.35 -20.69
C ASN A 12 -13.79 -11.47 -20.06
N SER A 13 -14.34 -12.16 -19.05
CA SER A 13 -13.63 -13.25 -18.35
C SER A 13 -13.45 -14.48 -19.24
N LEU A 14 -14.44 -14.77 -20.09
CA LEU A 14 -14.37 -15.87 -21.06
C LEU A 14 -13.37 -15.58 -22.19
N ASN A 15 -13.33 -14.34 -22.69
CA ASN A 15 -12.35 -13.93 -23.69
C ASN A 15 -10.93 -13.97 -23.12
N ALA A 16 -10.72 -13.48 -21.89
CA ALA A 16 -9.43 -13.57 -21.22
C ALA A 16 -8.97 -15.03 -21.07
N LEU A 17 -9.88 -15.93 -20.68
CA LEU A 17 -9.59 -17.36 -20.60
C LEU A 17 -9.25 -17.97 -21.96
N LYS A 18 -10.03 -17.65 -23.00
CA LYS A 18 -9.82 -18.15 -24.37
C LYS A 18 -8.48 -17.71 -24.96
N ASN A 19 -8.06 -16.48 -24.65
CA ASN A 19 -6.87 -15.86 -25.23
C ASN A 19 -5.61 -16.01 -24.34
N ASN A 20 -5.70 -16.72 -23.20
CA ASN A 20 -4.63 -16.80 -22.20
C ASN A 20 -4.16 -15.44 -21.66
N GLU A 21 -5.10 -14.54 -21.44
CA GLU A 21 -4.84 -13.19 -20.94
C GLU A 21 -5.21 -13.06 -19.47
N ILE A 22 -4.51 -12.16 -18.77
CA ILE A 22 -4.86 -11.80 -17.40
C ILE A 22 -5.02 -10.29 -17.24
N TRP A 23 -6.17 -9.92 -16.70
CA TRP A 23 -6.50 -8.52 -16.46
C TRP A 23 -5.82 -7.97 -15.21
N PHE A 24 -5.18 -6.81 -15.36
CA PHE A 24 -4.73 -5.94 -14.27
C PHE A 24 -5.63 -4.72 -14.18
N SER A 25 -6.03 -4.35 -12.98
CA SER A 25 -6.90 -3.20 -12.72
C SER A 25 -6.14 -2.10 -11.99
N ARG A 26 -6.56 -0.85 -12.18
CA ARG A 26 -6.11 0.26 -11.33
C ARG A 26 -6.81 0.19 -9.98
N GLY A 27 -6.13 0.55 -8.89
CA GLY A 27 -6.69 0.51 -7.54
C GLY A 27 -7.94 1.40 -7.37
N VAL A 28 -8.06 2.50 -8.12
CA VAL A 28 -9.27 3.34 -8.17
C VAL A 28 -10.55 2.63 -8.66
N LYS A 29 -10.43 1.39 -9.17
CA LYS A 29 -11.57 0.56 -9.61
C LYS A 29 -11.87 -0.57 -8.62
N PHE A 30 -11.16 -0.66 -7.51
CA PHE A 30 -11.41 -1.67 -6.50
C PHE A 30 -12.70 -1.35 -5.74
N ASN A 31 -13.29 -2.39 -5.16
CA ASN A 31 -14.51 -2.32 -4.36
C ASN A 31 -14.24 -1.73 -2.97
N ASP A 32 -13.03 -1.88 -2.44
CA ASP A 32 -12.59 -1.19 -1.23
C ASP A 32 -11.95 0.16 -1.61
N PRO A 33 -12.52 1.30 -1.18
CA PRO A 33 -11.92 2.61 -1.42
C PRO A 33 -10.57 2.80 -0.71
N PHE A 34 -10.21 1.98 0.29
CA PHE A 34 -8.95 2.06 1.02
C PHE A 34 -7.86 1.13 0.46
N ASP A 35 -8.19 0.29 -0.53
CA ASP A 35 -7.25 -0.66 -1.14
C ASP A 35 -6.58 -0.06 -2.39
N CYS A 36 -5.26 0.10 -2.34
CA CYS A 36 -4.42 0.57 -3.46
C CYS A 36 -4.89 1.89 -4.13
N SER A 37 -5.58 2.75 -3.39
CA SER A 37 -6.25 3.95 -3.91
C SER A 37 -5.75 5.24 -3.23
N LEU A 38 -6.29 6.41 -3.61
CA LEU A 38 -5.95 7.70 -3.00
C LEU A 38 -6.46 7.86 -1.56
N ASN A 39 -7.42 7.04 -1.13
CA ASN A 39 -7.98 7.14 0.23
C ASN A 39 -7.26 6.26 1.25
N VAL A 40 -6.15 5.62 0.88
CA VAL A 40 -5.40 4.71 1.76
C VAL A 40 -5.06 5.37 3.10
N PRO A 41 -5.20 4.66 4.23
CA PRO A 41 -4.83 5.19 5.53
C PRO A 41 -3.32 5.39 5.60
N ILE A 42 -2.90 6.65 5.62
CA ILE A 42 -1.49 7.05 5.72
C ILE A 42 -1.27 7.98 6.90
N THR A 43 -0.08 7.89 7.47
CA THR A 43 0.46 8.87 8.40
C THR A 43 1.63 9.57 7.71
N LEU A 44 1.66 10.91 7.71
CA LEU A 44 2.82 11.62 7.16
C LEU A 44 4.07 11.31 7.98
N MET A 45 3.97 11.47 9.30
CA MET A 45 5.04 11.25 10.25
C MET A 45 4.50 10.95 11.66
N SER A 46 5.30 10.30 12.48
CA SER A 46 5.05 10.07 13.90
C SER A 46 6.25 10.51 14.72
N ILE A 47 6.07 10.68 16.03
CA ILE A 47 7.18 10.98 16.95
C ILE A 47 8.32 9.97 16.75
N THR A 48 7.97 8.69 16.62
CA THR A 48 8.93 7.60 16.40
C THR A 48 9.66 7.74 15.06
N SER A 49 8.96 8.05 13.97
CA SER A 49 9.61 8.18 12.65
C SER A 49 10.51 9.41 12.58
N ILE A 50 10.12 10.53 13.20
CA ILE A 50 10.96 11.74 13.26
C ILE A 50 12.23 11.45 14.08
N ARG A 51 12.09 10.83 15.26
CA ARG A 51 13.26 10.44 16.07
C ARG A 51 14.19 9.49 15.32
N LYS A 52 13.65 8.50 14.60
CA LYS A 52 14.43 7.59 13.75
C LYS A 52 15.14 8.35 12.62
N PHE A 53 14.43 9.21 11.90
CA PHE A 53 14.99 10.05 10.86
C PHE A 53 16.16 10.90 11.38
N ILE A 54 15.96 11.57 12.51
CA ILE A 54 17.00 12.35 13.20
C ILE A 54 18.21 11.46 13.51
N ASN A 55 17.98 10.29 14.11
CA ASN A 55 19.03 9.36 14.50
C ASN A 55 19.86 8.85 13.32
N VAL A 56 19.22 8.51 12.20
CA VAL A 56 19.89 8.03 10.98
C VAL A 56 20.66 9.15 10.30
N ASN A 57 20.16 10.39 10.35
CA ASN A 57 20.75 11.56 9.69
C ASN A 57 21.64 12.41 10.61
N LYS A 58 22.09 11.85 11.74
CA LYS A 58 22.89 12.53 12.79
C LYS A 58 24.18 13.20 12.31
N ASN A 59 24.68 12.86 11.12
CA ASN A 59 25.92 13.42 10.56
C ASN A 59 25.67 14.57 9.56
N ASN A 60 24.39 14.85 9.22
CA ASN A 60 24.03 15.79 8.14
C ASN A 60 23.56 17.17 8.64
N SER A 61 23.47 17.45 9.94
CA SER A 61 23.16 18.82 10.39
C SER A 61 23.87 19.24 11.68
N LEU A 62 24.50 20.42 11.60
CA LEU A 62 25.11 21.15 12.70
C LEU A 62 24.09 21.45 13.83
N LEU A 63 22.82 21.64 13.47
CA LEU A 63 21.69 21.81 14.39
C LEU A 63 21.41 20.55 15.23
N LEU A 64 21.57 19.35 14.64
CA LEU A 64 21.42 18.09 15.37
C LEU A 64 22.61 17.80 16.28
N GLU A 65 23.81 18.29 15.94
CA GLU A 65 24.97 18.20 16.83
C GLU A 65 24.76 19.01 18.11
N LEU A 66 24.13 20.18 18.02
CA LEU A 66 23.73 21.01 19.16
C LEU A 66 22.55 20.41 19.94
N ALA A 67 21.57 19.81 19.25
CA ALA A 67 20.41 19.17 19.88
C ALA A 67 20.72 17.80 20.50
N LYS A 68 21.74 17.07 20.03
CA LYS A 68 22.20 15.77 20.59
C LYS A 68 22.51 15.83 22.09
N ASN A 69 22.81 17.02 22.62
CA ASN A 69 23.15 17.21 24.03
C ASN A 69 21.93 17.56 24.91
N ASN A 70 20.72 17.64 24.34
CA ASN A 70 19.51 18.01 25.07
C ASN A 70 18.27 17.28 24.51
N GLU A 71 17.92 16.13 25.11
CA GLU A 71 16.73 15.35 24.70
C GLU A 71 15.43 16.16 24.82
N ASP A 72 15.30 17.03 25.82
CA ASP A 72 14.11 17.87 26.00
C ASP A 72 13.91 18.82 24.80
N LEU A 73 15.00 19.34 24.24
CA LEU A 73 14.94 20.18 23.05
C LEU A 73 14.53 19.37 21.81
N ILE A 74 15.03 18.14 21.66
CA ILE A 74 14.62 17.25 20.56
C ILE A 74 13.12 16.98 20.66
N ASP A 75 12.64 16.62 21.85
CA ASP A 75 11.25 16.31 22.08
C ASP A 75 10.33 17.52 21.84
N PHE A 76 10.76 18.70 22.26
CA PHE A 76 10.05 19.95 21.95
C PHE A 76 9.91 20.18 20.44
N ILE A 77 11.00 20.03 19.67
CA ILE A 77 11.00 20.19 18.21
C ILE A 77 10.10 19.14 17.54
N VAL A 78 10.23 17.88 17.95
CA VAL A 78 9.44 16.76 17.39
C VAL A 78 7.95 17.00 17.63
N ASN A 79 7.55 17.39 18.85
CA ASN A 79 6.16 17.66 19.16
C ASN A 79 5.64 18.87 18.40
N GLN A 80 6.40 19.97 18.30
CA GLN A 80 6.00 21.13 17.50
C GLN A 80 5.75 20.76 16.03
N GLN A 81 6.63 19.93 15.46
CA GLN A 81 6.50 19.49 14.08
C GLN A 81 5.25 18.60 13.87
N ILE A 82 4.94 17.72 14.83
CA ILE A 82 3.73 16.89 14.78
C ILE A 82 2.46 17.74 14.85
N GLU A 83 2.39 18.69 15.80
CA GLU A 83 1.22 19.56 15.95
C GLU A 83 1.03 20.45 14.72
N LYS A 84 2.11 21.02 14.16
CA LYS A 84 2.06 21.80 12.92
C LYS A 84 1.50 20.98 11.74
N ASN A 85 1.94 19.73 11.57
CA ASN A 85 1.41 18.88 10.50
C ASN A 85 -0.03 18.48 10.76
N ARG A 86 -0.42 18.22 12.01
CA ARG A 86 -1.81 17.94 12.38
C ARG A 86 -2.71 19.10 11.99
N GLU A 87 -2.34 20.33 12.33
CA GLU A 87 -3.09 21.55 12.00
C GLU A 87 -3.28 21.69 10.47
N TYR A 88 -2.24 21.44 9.67
CA TYR A 88 -2.38 21.47 8.21
C TYR A 88 -3.32 20.39 7.68
N ILE A 89 -3.26 19.17 8.20
CA ILE A 89 -4.15 18.08 7.77
C ILE A 89 -5.61 18.38 8.14
N GLU A 90 -5.87 18.81 9.37
CA GLU A 90 -7.21 19.16 9.85
C GLU A 90 -7.84 20.31 9.05
N ASN A 91 -7.01 21.24 8.58
CA ASN A 91 -7.43 22.37 7.74
C ASN A 91 -7.41 22.05 6.22
N ASN A 92 -7.30 20.78 5.81
CA ASN A 92 -7.22 20.35 4.40
C ASN A 92 -6.11 21.07 3.59
N SER A 93 -5.00 21.40 4.25
CA SER A 93 -3.86 22.14 3.68
C SER A 93 -2.61 21.25 3.62
N ILE A 94 -2.75 19.99 3.21
CA ILE A 94 -1.65 19.01 3.17
C ILE A 94 -0.48 19.47 2.30
N GLU A 95 -0.73 20.32 1.31
CA GLU A 95 0.27 20.95 0.45
C GLU A 95 1.26 21.86 1.18
N ARG A 96 0.92 22.25 2.41
CA ARG A 96 1.79 23.04 3.29
C ARG A 96 2.73 22.20 4.16
N THR A 97 2.56 20.88 4.15
CA THR A 97 3.40 19.96 4.93
C THR A 97 4.75 19.75 4.27
N ASP A 98 5.80 19.55 5.07
CA ASP A 98 7.16 19.33 4.56
C ASP A 98 7.28 18.01 3.77
N LEU A 99 6.35 17.07 3.99
CA LEU A 99 6.29 15.79 3.29
C LEU A 99 5.36 15.78 2.07
N TYR A 100 4.78 16.92 1.68
CA TYR A 100 3.89 16.98 0.53
C TYR A 100 4.51 16.44 -0.77
N PRO A 101 5.78 16.74 -1.13
CA PRO A 101 6.39 16.17 -2.34
C PRO A 101 6.48 14.64 -2.31
N VAL A 102 6.71 14.06 -1.13
CA VAL A 102 6.74 12.59 -0.93
C VAL A 102 5.34 12.02 -1.10
N TYR A 103 4.35 12.67 -0.47
CA TYR A 103 2.94 12.32 -0.63
C TYR A 103 2.51 12.34 -2.10
N GLU A 104 2.80 13.40 -2.85
CA GLU A 104 2.47 13.49 -4.28
C GLU A 104 3.11 12.38 -5.10
N LEU A 105 4.39 12.08 -4.86
CA LEU A 105 5.10 11.00 -5.56
C LEU A 105 4.48 9.62 -5.29
N VAL A 106 4.09 9.37 -4.04
CA VAL A 106 3.41 8.13 -3.64
C VAL A 106 2.05 8.04 -4.34
N MET A 107 1.23 9.09 -4.27
CA MET A 107 -0.11 9.11 -4.89
C MET A 107 -0.06 8.98 -6.41
N ALA A 108 0.92 9.61 -7.06
CA ALA A 108 1.17 9.46 -8.49
C ALA A 108 1.61 8.04 -8.86
N SER A 109 2.30 7.33 -7.96
CA SER A 109 2.71 5.94 -8.15
C SER A 109 1.51 4.99 -8.02
N LEU A 110 0.67 5.16 -7.00
CA LEU A 110 -0.57 4.40 -6.83
C LEU A 110 -1.53 4.58 -8.01
N SER A 111 -1.70 5.81 -8.48
CA SER A 111 -2.61 6.13 -9.59
C SER A 111 -2.21 5.48 -10.93
N ARG A 112 -0.92 5.15 -11.08
CA ARG A 112 -0.35 4.52 -12.28
C ARG A 112 -0.17 3.00 -12.15
N ALA A 113 -0.38 2.44 -10.95
CA ALA A 113 -0.20 1.03 -10.71
C ALA A 113 -1.32 0.20 -11.37
N PHE A 114 -0.92 -0.84 -12.09
CA PHE A 114 -1.80 -1.89 -12.57
C PHE A 114 -1.61 -3.11 -11.69
N ILE A 115 -2.68 -3.57 -11.04
CA ILE A 115 -2.63 -4.55 -9.97
C ILE A 115 -3.47 -5.77 -10.35
N CYS A 116 -2.94 -6.96 -10.08
CA CYS A 116 -3.65 -8.21 -10.22
C CYS A 116 -3.44 -9.08 -8.99
N CYS A 117 -4.50 -9.27 -8.22
CA CYS A 117 -4.47 -10.08 -7.01
C CYS A 117 -4.86 -11.54 -7.26
N PHE A 118 -4.41 -12.43 -6.39
CA PHE A 118 -4.77 -13.84 -6.36
C PHE A 118 -5.03 -14.25 -4.92
N SER A 119 -5.74 -15.35 -4.72
CA SER A 119 -5.92 -15.97 -3.40
C SER A 119 -5.13 -17.27 -3.31
N GLN A 120 -4.71 -17.64 -2.10
CA GLN A 120 -4.15 -18.95 -1.80
C GLN A 120 -5.23 -20.05 -1.70
N THR A 121 -6.51 -19.69 -1.68
CA THR A 121 -7.63 -20.64 -1.58
C THR A 121 -8.59 -20.55 -2.77
N ALA A 122 -9.21 -21.69 -3.11
CA ALA A 122 -10.26 -21.81 -4.11
C ALA A 122 -11.66 -21.96 -3.50
N THR A 123 -11.75 -22.16 -2.19
CA THR A 123 -12.98 -22.63 -1.51
C THR A 123 -13.59 -21.60 -0.57
N ASN A 124 -13.02 -20.40 -0.47
CA ASN A 124 -13.59 -19.34 0.36
C ASN A 124 -14.93 -18.85 -0.21
N SER A 125 -16.00 -19.00 0.57
CA SER A 125 -17.36 -18.63 0.17
C SER A 125 -17.53 -17.13 -0.10
N LEU A 126 -16.87 -16.26 0.68
CA LEU A 126 -16.93 -14.80 0.50
C LEU A 126 -16.30 -14.40 -0.83
N LEU A 127 -15.18 -15.02 -1.21
CA LEU A 127 -14.54 -14.76 -2.50
C LEU A 127 -15.44 -15.17 -3.68
N TRP A 128 -16.13 -16.31 -3.57
CA TRP A 128 -17.15 -16.70 -4.56
C TRP A 128 -18.33 -15.71 -4.60
N SER A 129 -18.73 -15.17 -3.45
CA SER A 129 -19.79 -14.15 -3.39
C SER A 129 -19.37 -12.86 -4.13
N HIS A 130 -18.18 -12.33 -3.82
CA HIS A 130 -17.70 -11.04 -4.34
C HIS A 130 -17.21 -11.10 -5.79
N TYR A 131 -16.40 -12.10 -6.13
CA TYR A 131 -15.58 -12.06 -7.35
C TYR A 131 -16.05 -13.01 -8.45
N SER A 132 -16.96 -13.94 -8.14
CA SER A 132 -17.55 -14.85 -9.14
C SER A 132 -19.05 -14.63 -9.32
N ASN A 133 -19.50 -13.37 -9.27
CA ASN A 133 -20.91 -12.99 -9.52
C ASN A 133 -21.88 -13.80 -8.65
N SER A 134 -21.68 -13.77 -7.32
CA SER A 134 -22.51 -14.51 -6.36
C SER A 134 -22.58 -16.02 -6.64
N HIS A 135 -21.42 -16.68 -6.65
CA HIS A 135 -21.27 -18.14 -6.86
C HIS A 135 -21.65 -18.67 -8.26
N THR A 136 -21.89 -17.81 -9.26
CA THR A 136 -22.27 -18.24 -10.63
C THR A 136 -21.13 -18.22 -11.64
N GLY A 137 -19.93 -17.80 -11.20
CA GLY A 137 -18.73 -17.73 -12.02
C GLY A 137 -17.87 -18.99 -11.94
N PHE A 138 -16.55 -18.79 -12.04
CA PHE A 138 -15.57 -19.87 -12.00
C PHE A 138 -14.29 -19.43 -11.28
N CYS A 139 -13.46 -20.41 -10.93
CA CYS A 139 -12.18 -20.18 -10.27
C CYS A 139 -11.05 -20.83 -11.09
N LEU A 140 -10.06 -20.02 -11.45
CA LEU A 140 -8.87 -20.46 -12.18
C LEU A 140 -7.76 -20.80 -11.20
N ARG A 141 -7.06 -21.91 -11.46
CA ARG A 141 -5.90 -22.36 -10.68
C ARG A 141 -4.63 -22.20 -11.51
N PHE A 142 -3.67 -21.47 -10.97
CA PHE A 142 -2.38 -21.21 -11.60
C PHE A 142 -1.25 -21.86 -10.81
N LYS A 143 -0.27 -22.42 -11.52
CA LYS A 143 1.04 -22.71 -10.92
C LYS A 143 1.78 -21.39 -10.76
N LYS A 144 2.06 -20.97 -9.53
CA LYS A 144 2.62 -19.64 -9.22
C LYS A 144 3.91 -19.37 -9.98
N ASP A 145 4.82 -20.34 -9.96
CA ASP A 145 6.12 -20.31 -10.64
C ASP A 145 6.00 -20.16 -12.16
N VAL A 146 5.11 -20.92 -12.79
CA VAL A 146 4.87 -20.81 -14.24
C VAL A 146 4.31 -19.43 -14.59
N LEU A 147 3.30 -18.99 -13.84
CA LEU A 147 2.67 -17.69 -14.09
C LEU A 147 3.65 -16.52 -13.91
N LEU A 148 4.48 -16.55 -12.87
CA LEU A 148 5.48 -15.51 -12.64
C LEU A 148 6.56 -15.47 -13.73
N ASN A 149 6.91 -16.62 -14.32
CA ASN A 149 7.85 -16.68 -15.43
C ASN A 149 7.24 -16.15 -16.74
N ASP A 150 5.93 -16.34 -16.94
CA ASP A 150 5.23 -15.90 -18.15
C ASP A 150 4.87 -14.41 -18.11
N LEU A 151 4.82 -13.79 -16.92
CA LEU A 151 4.46 -12.38 -16.73
C LEU A 151 5.69 -11.50 -16.54
N SER A 152 5.77 -10.41 -17.31
CA SER A 152 6.74 -9.33 -17.09
C SER A 152 6.23 -8.37 -16.00
N LEU A 153 6.33 -8.79 -14.74
CA LEU A 153 5.88 -8.01 -13.59
C LEU A 153 6.95 -7.01 -13.14
N PHE A 154 6.52 -5.82 -12.73
CA PHE A 154 7.40 -4.87 -12.04
C PHE A 154 7.74 -5.36 -10.62
N ASP A 155 6.76 -5.94 -9.93
CA ASP A 155 6.89 -6.45 -8.56
C ASP A 155 5.80 -7.50 -8.28
N TYR A 156 6.02 -8.34 -7.27
CA TYR A 156 5.03 -9.26 -6.73
C TYR A 156 5.38 -9.59 -5.27
N GLY A 157 4.38 -9.99 -4.49
CA GLY A 157 4.54 -10.25 -3.07
C GLY A 157 3.25 -10.74 -2.44
N GLU A 158 3.36 -11.23 -1.21
CA GLU A 158 2.21 -11.53 -0.35
C GLU A 158 1.68 -10.24 0.25
N VAL A 159 0.37 -10.19 0.48
CA VAL A 159 -0.27 -9.03 1.11
C VAL A 159 -0.12 -9.12 2.63
N LYS A 160 0.32 -8.02 3.23
CA LYS A 160 0.29 -7.84 4.68
C LYS A 160 -1.09 -7.33 5.09
N TYR A 161 -1.72 -8.00 6.04
CA TYR A 161 -2.96 -7.51 6.64
C TYR A 161 -2.62 -6.72 7.91
N THR A 162 -3.12 -5.49 8.01
CA THR A 162 -2.97 -4.63 9.18
C THR A 162 -3.92 -3.44 9.11
N ASN A 163 -4.35 -2.95 10.29
CA ASN A 163 -5.12 -1.70 10.40
C ASN A 163 -4.22 -0.49 10.69
N GLU A 164 -2.90 -0.70 10.79
CA GLU A 164 -1.94 0.37 11.05
C GLU A 164 -1.69 1.17 9.77
N PRO A 165 -1.79 2.51 9.82
CA PRO A 165 -1.54 3.35 8.65
C PRO A 165 -0.08 3.29 8.23
N ILE A 166 0.17 3.38 6.93
CA ILE A 166 1.53 3.43 6.38
C ILE A 166 2.14 4.79 6.71
N ASN A 167 3.32 4.81 7.33
CA ASN A 167 4.03 6.05 7.65
C ASN A 167 4.97 6.46 6.50
N LEU A 168 4.68 7.59 5.85
CA LEU A 168 5.42 8.05 4.67
C LEU A 168 6.85 8.49 4.97
N MET A 169 7.11 9.01 6.18
CA MET A 169 8.43 9.43 6.61
C MET A 169 9.42 8.26 6.70
N GLU A 170 8.95 7.04 6.95
CA GLU A 170 9.85 5.88 7.10
C GLU A 170 10.68 5.65 5.83
N GLY A 171 10.05 5.78 4.66
CA GLY A 171 10.71 5.67 3.35
C GLY A 171 11.86 6.65 3.12
N LEU A 172 11.99 7.72 3.93
CA LEU A 172 13.10 8.66 3.84
C LEU A 172 14.39 8.18 4.50
N TYR A 173 14.34 7.17 5.38
CA TYR A 173 15.52 6.75 6.14
C TYR A 173 15.75 5.23 6.14
N ASP A 174 14.78 4.42 5.70
CA ASP A 174 14.92 2.96 5.63
C ASP A 174 14.97 2.39 4.21
N ASN A 175 14.96 3.26 3.19
CA ASN A 175 14.86 2.90 1.77
C ASN A 175 13.61 2.08 1.40
N SER A 176 12.60 2.04 2.26
CA SER A 176 11.32 1.44 1.92
C SER A 176 10.65 2.26 0.82
N ASN A 177 9.81 1.59 0.03
CA ASN A 177 8.99 2.22 -0.99
C ASN A 177 7.55 2.32 -0.44
N PRO A 178 7.09 3.49 0.04
CA PRO A 178 5.78 3.61 0.66
C PRO A 178 4.64 3.24 -0.31
N ALA A 179 4.77 3.55 -1.60
CA ALA A 179 3.78 3.17 -2.60
C ALA A 179 3.69 1.65 -2.76
N ARG A 180 4.84 0.95 -2.79
CA ARG A 180 4.88 -0.52 -2.77
C ARG A 180 4.22 -1.06 -1.49
N ASN A 181 4.59 -0.52 -0.32
CA ASN A 181 4.06 -0.99 0.95
C ASN A 181 2.54 -0.84 1.02
N ILE A 182 1.99 0.27 0.48
CA ILE A 182 0.55 0.48 0.35
C ILE A 182 -0.08 -0.57 -0.58
N ILE A 183 0.53 -0.85 -1.75
CA ILE A 183 -0.01 -1.83 -2.71
C ILE A 183 -0.08 -3.25 -2.11
N PHE A 184 0.88 -3.62 -1.27
CA PHE A 184 0.94 -4.93 -0.62
C PHE A 184 0.42 -4.91 0.82
N THR A 185 -0.43 -3.94 1.18
CA THR A 185 -1.09 -3.91 2.48
C THR A 185 -2.60 -3.79 2.31
N LYS A 186 -3.35 -4.59 3.05
CA LYS A 186 -4.81 -4.52 3.13
C LYS A 186 -5.28 -4.43 4.58
N ASP A 187 -6.48 -3.89 4.76
CA ASP A 187 -7.16 -3.88 6.06
C ASP A 187 -7.41 -5.31 6.56
N GLU A 188 -7.36 -5.52 7.88
CA GLU A 188 -7.52 -6.84 8.50
C GLU A 188 -8.86 -7.51 8.17
N ASN A 189 -9.90 -6.72 7.91
CA ASN A 189 -11.20 -7.26 7.52
C ASN A 189 -11.13 -8.07 6.21
N TRP A 190 -10.14 -7.82 5.34
CA TRP A 190 -9.92 -8.56 4.09
C TRP A 190 -8.96 -9.74 4.24
N ARG A 191 -8.49 -10.07 5.44
CA ARG A 191 -7.56 -11.20 5.66
C ARG A 191 -8.08 -12.53 5.12
N TYR A 192 -9.39 -12.70 5.04
CA TYR A 192 -10.01 -13.92 4.47
C TYR A 192 -9.67 -14.12 2.98
N GLU A 193 -9.22 -13.08 2.27
CA GLU A 193 -8.82 -13.17 0.86
C GLU A 193 -7.54 -14.00 0.67
N GLN A 194 -6.65 -14.02 1.67
CA GLN A 194 -5.39 -14.77 1.67
C GLN A 194 -4.57 -14.53 0.40
N GLU A 195 -4.23 -13.27 0.12
CA GLU A 195 -3.51 -12.85 -1.08
C GLU A 195 -1.98 -13.00 -1.00
#